data_AF-W9V2L0-F1
#
_entry.id   AF-W9V2L0-F1
#
_cell.length_a   1.000
_cell.length_b   1.000
_cell.length_c   1.000
_cell.angle_alpha   90.00
_cell.angle_beta   90.00
_cell.angle_gamma   90.00
#
_symmetry.space_group_name_H-M   'P 1'
#
loop_
_entity.id
_entity.type
_entity.pdbx_description
1 polymer ?
#
loop_
_entity_poly.entity_id
_entity_poly.type
_entity_poly.pdbx_seq_one_letter_code
_entity_poly.pdbx_strand_id
1 'polypeptide(L)'
;MKRGSDYRKKGYTYSFDMLGEAALTAKDAQKYFNDYMSAIEFTGNFQDPKAKGPRPSISIKLSALHPRYEVGQEHRVMTELYDRVLTLIQKARSLNVAITVDAEEMDRLEMSLHLFEKLIRSEACQGWGGFGLVVQAYSKRALPVLAWLNALAREVGNIIPVRLVKGAYWDSEIKLCQQRGLSGYPVYTRKEATDVSYLACARFLLSESVRGNIWPQFASHNAHTVASILTLASHRDFEFQRLHGMGDALYDRVLTQSGVTVRIYAPVGSHKDLLPYLVRRLLENGANSSFVHRLVDARCPISELVQHPWTTLNSRQTLHNPNIPLPSAIFHDRKNSFSPNIEIESEWLPFRDSVQSFFTKRWSAQALINGQPHSGLPSHAVIAPHNHSIQVGEVSFANAELVALAITAAQEGYETWKTTSAHTRADALRRLGDLLEENLAELVALCHLEAGKTIQDAIDEVREAVDFCRYYANEAERISDAPMMLKDIDGHARPWQRQGRGIIVCISLGTSRWQFSWVKSPPLW
;
A
#
# COMPACT_ATOMS: atom_id res chain seq x y z
N MET A 1 20.92 24.49 -11.34
CA MET A 1 20.67 25.83 -11.92
C MET A 1 21.50 26.17 -13.16
N LYS A 2 22.85 26.14 -13.16
CA LYS A 2 23.66 26.53 -14.35
C LYS A 2 23.25 25.79 -15.65
N ARG A 3 23.09 24.46 -15.59
CA ARG A 3 22.61 23.62 -16.73
C ARG A 3 21.15 23.89 -17.15
N GLY A 4 20.37 24.58 -16.32
CA GLY A 4 18.97 24.89 -16.60
C GLY A 4 18.75 26.26 -17.25
N SER A 5 19.78 27.11 -17.34
CA SER A 5 19.64 28.49 -17.86
C SER A 5 19.09 28.52 -19.29
N ASP A 6 19.45 27.56 -20.13
CA ASP A 6 18.96 27.55 -21.53
C ASP A 6 17.45 27.27 -21.62
N TYR A 7 16.92 26.38 -20.78
CA TYR A 7 15.48 26.19 -20.67
C TYR A 7 14.78 27.41 -20.05
N ARG A 8 15.41 28.07 -19.05
CA ARG A 8 14.89 29.30 -18.44
C ARG A 8 14.75 30.45 -19.45
N LYS A 9 15.71 30.57 -20.38
CA LYS A 9 15.65 31.53 -21.50
C LYS A 9 14.49 31.26 -22.46
N LYS A 10 14.13 29.99 -22.66
CA LYS A 10 12.97 29.57 -23.47
C LYS A 10 11.62 29.85 -22.78
N GLY A 11 11.60 30.05 -21.46
CA GLY A 11 10.38 30.30 -20.67
C GLY A 11 10.00 29.17 -19.72
N TYR A 12 10.76 28.08 -19.67
CA TYR A 12 10.55 27.02 -18.69
C TYR A 12 10.90 27.49 -17.26
N THR A 13 10.35 26.78 -16.29
CA THR A 13 10.79 26.83 -14.89
C THR A 13 11.16 25.44 -14.37
N TYR A 14 11.53 25.32 -13.09
CA TYR A 14 11.99 24.07 -12.47
C TYR A 14 11.29 23.78 -11.14
N SER A 15 11.15 22.50 -10.82
CA SER A 15 10.98 21.99 -9.45
C SER A 15 12.17 21.07 -9.16
N PHE A 16 12.98 21.38 -8.14
CA PHE A 16 14.14 20.54 -7.79
C PHE A 16 13.73 19.45 -6.80
N ASP A 17 14.13 18.21 -7.11
CA ASP A 17 13.98 17.05 -6.22
C ASP A 17 15.37 16.61 -5.77
N MET A 18 15.63 16.61 -4.47
CA MET A 18 16.95 16.30 -3.91
C MET A 18 17.23 14.80 -3.78
N LEU A 19 16.41 13.94 -4.41
CA LEU A 19 16.53 12.47 -4.45
C LEU A 19 16.54 11.78 -3.06
N GLY A 20 16.16 12.50 -1.99
CA GLY A 20 15.96 11.90 -0.68
C GLY A 20 14.63 11.18 -0.60
N GLU A 21 14.66 9.92 -0.17
CA GLU A 21 13.49 9.08 0.12
C GLU A 21 13.86 8.01 1.16
N ALA A 22 12.85 7.50 1.87
CA ALA A 22 12.97 6.35 2.77
C ALA A 22 14.15 6.44 3.76
N ALA A 23 14.17 7.50 4.59
CA ALA A 23 15.12 7.60 5.68
C ALA A 23 14.98 6.37 6.60
N LEU A 24 16.09 5.69 6.89
CA LEU A 24 16.08 4.52 7.79
C LEU A 24 16.46 4.92 9.21
N THR A 25 17.22 5.99 9.35
CA THR A 25 17.71 6.49 10.64
C THR A 25 17.42 7.98 10.83
N ALA A 26 17.49 8.44 12.08
CA ALA A 26 17.40 9.87 12.39
C ALA A 26 18.53 10.68 11.72
N LYS A 27 19.71 10.05 11.52
CA LYS A 27 20.85 10.65 10.82
C LYS A 27 20.55 10.86 9.34
N ASP A 28 19.91 9.88 8.68
CA ASP A 28 19.49 10.02 7.28
C ASP A 28 18.47 11.14 7.15
N ALA A 29 17.47 11.15 8.03
CA ALA A 29 16.44 12.19 8.05
C ALA A 29 17.04 13.59 8.28
N GLN A 30 18.04 13.72 9.15
CA GLN A 30 18.74 14.99 9.36
C GLN A 30 19.56 15.41 8.13
N LYS A 31 20.23 14.47 7.48
CA LYS A 31 20.97 14.73 6.25
C LYS A 31 20.02 15.26 5.16
N TYR A 32 18.92 14.57 4.89
CA TYR A 32 17.95 15.00 3.89
C TYR A 32 17.31 16.35 4.23
N PHE A 33 16.99 16.59 5.51
CA PHE A 33 16.53 17.89 5.97
C PHE A 33 17.54 19.01 5.63
N ASN A 34 18.82 18.81 5.91
CA ASN A 34 19.87 19.78 5.59
C ASN A 34 20.03 19.99 4.06
N ASP A 35 19.90 18.93 3.28
CA ASP A 35 19.95 18.98 1.81
C ASP A 35 18.77 19.81 1.26
N TYR A 36 17.55 19.61 1.79
CA TYR A 36 16.39 20.44 1.43
C TYR A 36 16.55 21.89 1.88
N MET A 37 17.05 22.14 3.09
CA MET A 37 17.30 23.50 3.58
C MET A 37 18.27 24.25 2.67
N SER A 38 19.38 23.60 2.31
CA SER A 38 20.40 24.14 1.41
C SER A 38 19.83 24.39 0.01
N ALA A 39 18.98 23.49 -0.49
CA ALA A 39 18.30 23.66 -1.76
C ALA A 39 17.34 24.85 -1.76
N ILE A 40 16.56 25.03 -0.68
CA ILE A 40 15.65 26.18 -0.50
C ILE A 40 16.44 27.48 -0.52
N GLU A 41 17.53 27.57 0.24
CA GLU A 41 18.40 28.74 0.28
C GLU A 41 18.99 29.06 -1.09
N PHE A 42 19.53 28.04 -1.76
CA PHE A 42 20.11 28.21 -3.08
C PHE A 42 19.08 28.66 -4.11
N THR A 43 17.90 28.01 -4.17
CA THR A 43 16.84 28.35 -5.13
C THR A 43 16.25 29.74 -4.85
N GLY A 44 16.11 30.13 -3.58
CA GLY A 44 15.59 31.44 -3.19
C GLY A 44 16.52 32.60 -3.55
N ASN A 45 17.82 32.41 -3.33
CA ASN A 45 18.85 33.42 -3.56
C ASN A 45 19.35 33.47 -5.02
N PHE A 46 19.11 32.42 -5.81
CA PHE A 46 19.56 32.39 -7.19
C PHE A 46 18.76 33.36 -8.07
N GLN A 47 19.45 34.40 -8.57
CA GLN A 47 18.92 35.31 -9.57
C GLN A 47 19.36 34.87 -10.97
N ASP A 48 18.39 34.65 -11.86
CA ASP A 48 18.64 34.41 -13.28
C ASP A 48 18.14 35.62 -14.08
N PRO A 49 19.00 36.61 -14.38
CA PRO A 49 18.58 37.81 -15.10
C PRO A 49 18.09 37.52 -16.53
N LYS A 50 18.32 36.30 -17.04
CA LYS A 50 17.89 35.86 -18.37
C LYS A 50 16.63 35.00 -18.34
N ALA A 51 16.03 34.77 -17.17
CA ALA A 51 14.85 33.94 -17.06
C ALA A 51 13.60 34.65 -17.59
N LYS A 52 12.85 33.95 -18.45
CA LYS A 52 11.52 34.40 -18.92
C LYS A 52 10.36 33.70 -18.21
N GLY A 53 10.63 32.59 -17.53
CA GLY A 53 9.64 31.81 -16.78
C GLY A 53 9.56 32.18 -15.28
N PRO A 54 8.54 31.69 -14.56
CA PRO A 54 8.35 31.99 -13.14
C PRO A 54 9.47 31.42 -12.26
N ARG A 55 9.47 31.75 -10.96
CA ARG A 55 10.49 31.26 -10.03
C ARG A 55 10.50 29.72 -9.93
N PRO A 56 11.67 29.10 -9.74
CA PRO A 56 11.75 27.67 -9.45
C PRO A 56 11.14 27.34 -8.09
N SER A 57 10.81 26.06 -7.91
CA SER A 57 10.26 25.47 -6.70
C SER A 57 11.07 24.26 -6.25
N ILE A 58 10.69 23.66 -5.12
CA ILE A 58 11.29 22.42 -4.61
C ILE A 58 10.20 21.38 -4.38
N SER A 59 10.55 20.13 -4.63
CA SER A 59 9.78 18.95 -4.25
C SER A 59 10.45 18.24 -3.09
N ILE A 60 9.66 17.86 -2.08
CA ILE A 60 10.13 17.10 -0.91
C ILE A 60 9.37 15.78 -0.80
N LYS A 61 9.99 14.74 -0.24
CA LYS A 61 9.33 13.48 0.13
C LYS A 61 9.29 13.36 1.64
N LEU A 62 8.13 12.98 2.19
CA LEU A 62 7.94 12.93 3.64
C LEU A 62 8.73 11.78 4.27
N SER A 63 8.84 10.64 3.57
CA SER A 63 9.67 9.52 4.00
C SER A 63 11.16 9.86 4.16
N ALA A 64 11.65 10.89 3.48
CA ALA A 64 13.03 11.36 3.63
C ALA A 64 13.25 12.14 4.94
N LEU A 65 12.19 12.66 5.53
CA LEU A 65 12.27 13.61 6.65
C LEU A 65 12.01 12.97 8.01
N HIS A 66 11.54 11.72 8.05
CA HIS A 66 11.34 10.98 9.30
C HIS A 66 11.50 9.47 9.08
N PRO A 67 12.29 8.77 9.92
CA PRO A 67 12.56 7.34 9.70
C PRO A 67 11.38 6.42 10.02
N ARG A 68 10.32 6.96 10.62
CA ARG A 68 9.11 6.24 11.01
C ARG A 68 7.87 6.96 10.47
N TYR A 69 7.89 7.20 9.16
CA TYR A 69 6.74 7.75 8.43
C TYR A 69 5.82 6.60 8.01
N GLU A 70 4.98 6.19 8.95
CA GLU A 70 4.06 5.03 8.90
C GLU A 70 2.89 5.22 9.88
N VAL A 71 1.72 4.59 9.63
CA VAL A 71 0.49 4.84 10.40
C VAL A 71 0.65 4.48 11.87
N GLY A 72 1.33 3.38 12.19
CA GLY A 72 1.63 2.98 13.56
C GLY A 72 2.46 3.97 14.38
N GLN A 73 2.97 5.06 13.78
CA GLN A 73 3.75 6.10 14.44
C GLN A 73 3.15 7.50 14.23
N GLU A 74 1.83 7.58 14.03
CA GLU A 74 1.09 8.82 13.78
C GLU A 74 1.45 9.96 14.74
N HIS A 75 1.50 9.70 16.05
CA HIS A 75 1.87 10.72 17.03
C HIS A 75 3.24 11.36 16.72
N ARG A 76 4.24 10.55 16.35
CA ARG A 76 5.58 11.04 15.99
C ARG A 76 5.58 11.78 14.65
N VAL A 77 4.77 11.33 13.70
CA VAL A 77 4.58 12.04 12.43
C VAL A 77 3.95 13.42 12.66
N MET A 78 2.90 13.49 13.48
CA MET A 78 2.20 14.74 13.78
C MET A 78 2.99 15.69 14.68
N THR A 79 4.08 15.26 15.30
CA THR A 79 4.94 16.09 16.16
C THR A 79 6.31 16.31 15.51
N GLU A 80 7.13 15.28 15.43
CA GLU A 80 8.50 15.34 14.93
C GLU A 80 8.60 15.66 13.44
N LEU A 81 7.84 14.97 12.59
CA LEU A 81 7.85 15.23 11.14
C LEU A 81 7.17 16.57 10.82
N TYR A 82 6.07 16.88 11.51
CA TYR A 82 5.40 18.17 11.44
C TYR A 82 6.38 19.34 11.67
N ASP A 83 7.13 19.34 12.78
CA ASP A 83 8.06 20.43 13.12
C ASP A 83 9.17 20.59 12.06
N ARG A 84 9.67 19.46 11.52
CA ARG A 84 10.67 19.47 10.44
C ARG A 84 10.11 20.11 9.18
N VAL A 85 8.93 19.69 8.73
CA VAL A 85 8.32 20.24 7.50
C VAL A 85 7.94 21.71 7.70
N LEU A 86 7.41 22.08 8.87
CA LEU A 86 7.08 23.46 9.21
C LEU A 86 8.31 24.37 9.11
N THR A 87 9.47 23.91 9.59
CA THR A 87 10.74 24.66 9.48
C THR A 87 11.14 24.90 8.02
N LEU A 88 10.96 23.89 7.15
CA LEU A 88 11.20 24.04 5.71
C LEU A 88 10.23 25.04 5.07
N ILE A 89 8.94 24.99 5.44
CA ILE A 89 7.91 25.92 4.97
C ILE A 89 8.26 27.36 5.36
N GLN A 90 8.62 27.61 6.63
CA GLN A 90 8.98 28.94 7.11
C GLN A 90 10.16 29.51 6.34
N LYS A 91 11.21 28.72 6.13
CA LYS A 91 12.37 29.14 5.34
C LYS A 91 11.97 29.44 3.90
N ALA A 92 11.22 28.53 3.27
CA ALA A 92 10.84 28.65 1.88
C ALA A 92 9.92 29.85 1.63
N ARG A 93 9.00 30.15 2.56
CA ARG A 93 8.21 31.37 2.54
C ARG A 93 9.07 32.63 2.63
N SER A 94 10.05 32.66 3.54
CA SER A 94 10.94 33.83 3.69
C SER A 94 11.74 34.16 2.42
N LEU A 95 11.99 33.15 1.57
CA LEU A 95 12.72 33.28 0.32
C LEU A 95 11.84 33.21 -0.93
N ASN A 96 10.51 33.14 -0.75
CA ASN A 96 9.53 32.98 -1.81
C ASN A 96 9.81 31.79 -2.76
N VAL A 97 10.04 30.61 -2.19
CA VAL A 97 10.29 29.34 -2.89
C VAL A 97 9.12 28.40 -2.64
N ALA A 98 8.33 28.07 -3.66
CA ALA A 98 7.23 27.12 -3.48
C ALA A 98 7.74 25.71 -3.12
N ILE A 99 7.03 25.01 -2.24
CA ILE A 99 7.27 23.62 -1.86
C ILE A 99 6.09 22.76 -2.33
N THR A 100 6.40 21.63 -2.96
CA THR A 100 5.43 20.58 -3.26
C THR A 100 5.79 19.31 -2.51
N VAL A 101 4.87 18.78 -1.72
CA VAL A 101 5.00 17.45 -1.10
C VAL A 101 4.70 16.38 -2.15
N ASP A 102 5.70 15.58 -2.50
CA ASP A 102 5.55 14.47 -3.43
C ASP A 102 4.73 13.33 -2.81
N ALA A 103 3.91 12.66 -3.62
CA ALA A 103 3.12 11.51 -3.20
C ALA A 103 3.92 10.22 -3.33
N GLU A 104 3.74 9.33 -2.35
CA GLU A 104 4.48 8.08 -2.19
C GLU A 104 3.52 6.88 -2.33
N GLU A 105 3.67 5.82 -1.52
CA GLU A 105 2.80 4.65 -1.51
C GLU A 105 1.37 4.95 -0.99
N MET A 106 0.38 4.16 -1.40
CA MET A 106 -1.05 4.37 -1.12
C MET A 106 -1.44 4.27 0.35
N ASP A 107 -0.71 3.48 1.14
CA ASP A 107 -0.94 3.36 2.59
C ASP A 107 -0.49 4.64 3.33
N ARG A 108 0.35 5.48 2.71
CA ARG A 108 0.76 6.79 3.26
C ARG A 108 -0.17 7.93 2.87
N LEU A 109 -1.13 7.70 1.98
CA LEU A 109 -1.97 8.77 1.44
C LEU A 109 -2.72 9.50 2.56
N GLU A 110 -3.49 8.80 3.39
CA GLU A 110 -4.31 9.42 4.44
C GLU A 110 -3.45 10.13 5.49
N MET A 111 -2.39 9.48 5.97
CA MET A 111 -1.40 10.10 6.86
C MET A 111 -0.80 11.39 6.27
N SER A 112 -0.47 11.40 4.96
CA SER A 112 0.04 12.59 4.29
C SER A 112 -0.98 13.73 4.26
N LEU A 113 -2.27 13.41 4.12
CA LEU A 113 -3.36 14.39 4.07
C LEU A 113 -3.60 15.00 5.46
N HIS A 114 -3.60 14.19 6.53
CA HIS A 114 -3.69 14.71 7.90
C HIS A 114 -2.51 15.64 8.24
N LEU A 115 -1.29 15.24 7.87
CA LEU A 115 -0.11 16.08 8.08
C LEU A 115 -0.19 17.37 7.24
N PHE A 116 -0.60 17.26 5.98
CA PHE A 116 -0.76 18.40 5.09
C PHE A 116 -1.81 19.38 5.62
N GLU A 117 -2.95 18.90 6.10
CA GLU A 117 -3.99 19.71 6.73
C GLU A 117 -3.45 20.48 7.94
N LYS A 118 -2.74 19.77 8.84
CA LYS A 118 -2.12 20.41 10.00
C LYS A 118 -1.11 21.50 9.59
N LEU A 119 -0.34 21.28 8.53
CA LEU A 119 0.66 22.23 8.03
C LEU A 119 0.03 23.44 7.32
N ILE A 120 -0.95 23.23 6.44
CA ILE A 120 -1.57 24.32 5.67
C ILE A 120 -2.38 25.27 6.57
N ARG A 121 -2.87 24.79 7.71
CA ARG A 121 -3.55 25.59 8.75
C ARG A 121 -2.58 26.41 9.62
N SER A 122 -1.28 26.14 9.58
CA SER A 122 -0.30 26.90 10.35
C SER A 122 -0.17 28.34 9.85
N GLU A 123 0.20 29.27 10.75
CA GLU A 123 0.46 30.68 10.39
C GLU A 123 1.51 30.82 9.29
N ALA A 124 2.47 29.88 9.23
CA ALA A 124 3.51 29.84 8.21
C ALA A 124 2.97 29.66 6.78
N CYS A 125 1.76 29.11 6.60
CA CYS A 125 1.13 28.92 5.29
C CYS A 125 0.11 30.01 4.92
N GLN A 126 -0.42 30.75 5.89
CA GLN A 126 -1.46 31.74 5.67
C GLN A 126 -1.04 32.84 4.69
N GLY A 127 -1.84 33.03 3.64
CA GLY A 127 -1.62 34.01 2.57
C GLY A 127 -0.44 33.69 1.64
N TRP A 128 0.20 32.53 1.77
CA TRP A 128 1.44 32.25 1.01
C TRP A 128 1.18 31.67 -0.39
N GLY A 129 0.27 30.70 -0.52
CA GLY A 129 -0.04 30.04 -1.81
C GLY A 129 1.09 29.22 -2.42
N GLY A 130 2.22 29.06 -1.72
CA GLY A 130 3.41 28.34 -2.19
C GLY A 130 3.55 26.92 -1.66
N PHE A 131 2.65 26.44 -0.79
CA PHE A 131 2.70 25.10 -0.20
C PHE A 131 1.64 24.20 -0.83
N GLY A 132 2.08 23.15 -1.52
CA GLY A 132 1.22 22.25 -2.28
C GLY A 132 1.59 20.78 -2.13
N LEU A 133 0.85 19.91 -2.82
CA LEU A 133 1.05 18.47 -2.79
C LEU A 133 0.76 17.81 -4.14
N VAL A 134 1.18 16.55 -4.26
CA VAL A 134 0.89 15.70 -5.42
C VAL A 134 -0.35 14.83 -5.16
N VAL A 135 -1.18 14.65 -6.18
CA VAL A 135 -2.29 13.68 -6.20
C VAL A 135 -2.12 12.73 -7.37
N GLN A 136 -2.26 11.43 -7.13
CA GLN A 136 -2.00 10.37 -8.10
C GLN A 136 -3.31 9.81 -8.70
N ALA A 137 -3.57 10.08 -9.98
CA ALA A 137 -4.80 9.71 -10.68
C ALA A 137 -5.01 8.20 -10.89
N TYR A 138 -3.96 7.37 -10.74
CA TYR A 138 -4.10 5.91 -10.74
C TYR A 138 -4.84 5.39 -9.51
N SER A 139 -5.01 6.21 -8.47
CA SER A 139 -5.68 5.88 -7.21
C SER A 139 -7.18 6.03 -7.40
N LYS A 140 -7.93 5.06 -6.88
CA LYS A 140 -9.41 5.13 -6.82
C LYS A 140 -9.91 6.26 -5.92
N ARG A 141 -9.03 6.84 -5.08
CA ARG A 141 -9.33 7.94 -4.15
C ARG A 141 -8.98 9.33 -4.71
N ALA A 142 -8.39 9.42 -5.91
CA ALA A 142 -7.84 10.67 -6.44
C ALA A 142 -8.87 11.81 -6.52
N LEU A 143 -10.04 11.58 -7.12
CA LEU A 143 -11.07 12.60 -7.25
C LEU A 143 -11.68 13.02 -5.90
N PRO A 144 -12.03 12.09 -4.99
CA PRO A 144 -12.40 12.46 -3.61
C PRO A 144 -11.35 13.32 -2.89
N VAL A 145 -10.06 12.99 -3.02
CA VAL A 145 -8.97 13.81 -2.44
C VAL A 145 -8.94 15.21 -3.04
N LEU A 146 -9.13 15.37 -4.35
CA LEU A 146 -9.22 16.70 -4.97
C LEU A 146 -10.42 17.50 -4.48
N ALA A 147 -11.57 16.85 -4.29
CA ALA A 147 -12.76 17.49 -3.73
C ALA A 147 -12.52 17.96 -2.28
N TRP A 148 -11.88 17.12 -1.46
CA TRP A 148 -11.47 17.47 -0.10
C TRP A 148 -10.47 18.63 -0.09
N LEU A 149 -9.45 18.62 -0.95
CA LEU A 149 -8.48 19.71 -1.07
C LEU A 149 -9.14 21.04 -1.47
N ASN A 150 -10.14 21.00 -2.36
CA ASN A 150 -10.87 22.20 -2.75
C ASN A 150 -11.70 22.77 -1.58
N ALA A 151 -12.32 21.90 -0.78
CA ALA A 151 -13.02 22.32 0.43
C ALA A 151 -12.04 22.92 1.46
N LEU A 152 -10.91 22.24 1.70
CA LEU A 152 -9.87 22.69 2.61
C LEU A 152 -9.32 24.06 2.19
N ALA A 153 -8.99 24.24 0.90
CA ALA A 153 -8.51 25.51 0.36
C ALA A 153 -9.46 26.68 0.64
N ARG A 154 -10.77 26.46 0.47
CA ARG A 154 -11.81 27.47 0.79
C ARG A 154 -11.85 27.79 2.27
N GLU A 155 -11.75 26.76 3.12
CA GLU A 155 -11.78 26.92 4.57
C GLU A 155 -10.57 27.70 5.09
N VAL A 156 -9.37 27.39 4.60
CA VAL A 156 -8.13 28.08 5.03
C VAL A 156 -7.89 29.41 4.33
N GLY A 157 -8.65 29.71 3.27
CA GLY A 157 -8.51 30.94 2.48
C GLY A 157 -7.20 31.04 1.69
N ASN A 158 -6.58 29.91 1.34
CA ASN A 158 -5.32 29.84 0.60
C ASN A 158 -5.47 29.06 -0.69
N ILE A 159 -4.80 29.52 -1.76
CA ILE A 159 -4.62 28.71 -2.97
C ILE A 159 -3.69 27.55 -2.65
N ILE A 160 -4.11 26.32 -2.96
CA ILE A 160 -3.30 25.12 -2.82
C ILE A 160 -2.77 24.71 -4.20
N PRO A 161 -1.45 24.75 -4.46
CA PRO A 161 -0.88 24.14 -5.65
C PRO A 161 -1.04 22.62 -5.61
N VAL A 162 -1.65 22.04 -6.63
CA VAL A 162 -1.88 20.59 -6.72
C VAL A 162 -1.27 20.04 -7.99
N ARG A 163 -0.26 19.18 -7.83
CA ARG A 163 0.32 18.45 -8.95
C ARG A 163 -0.44 17.17 -9.19
N LEU A 164 -1.16 17.10 -10.31
CA LEU A 164 -1.81 15.87 -10.74
C LEU A 164 -0.81 15.03 -11.56
N VAL A 165 -0.51 13.82 -11.07
CA VAL A 165 0.29 12.81 -11.76
C VAL A 165 -0.56 11.57 -12.04
N LYS A 166 -0.08 10.60 -12.82
CA LYS A 166 -0.71 9.28 -12.87
C LYS A 166 -0.38 8.47 -11.61
N GLY A 167 0.89 8.19 -11.37
CA GLY A 167 1.38 7.40 -10.24
C GLY A 167 2.66 6.66 -10.61
N ALA A 168 3.51 6.36 -9.62
CA ALA A 168 4.86 5.81 -9.85
C ALA A 168 5.12 4.46 -9.16
N TYR A 169 4.15 3.94 -8.40
CA TYR A 169 4.31 2.75 -7.55
C TYR A 169 3.41 1.57 -7.95
N TRP A 170 2.82 1.60 -9.16
CA TRP A 170 1.69 0.74 -9.53
C TRP A 170 1.94 -0.76 -9.31
N ASP A 171 3.10 -1.28 -9.74
CA ASP A 171 3.45 -2.69 -9.61
C ASP A 171 3.63 -3.11 -8.13
N SER A 172 4.24 -2.23 -7.34
CA SER A 172 4.44 -2.40 -5.91
C SER A 172 3.11 -2.39 -5.17
N GLU A 173 2.17 -1.51 -5.53
CA GLU A 173 0.81 -1.51 -4.96
C GLU A 173 0.08 -2.83 -5.24
N ILE A 174 0.15 -3.36 -6.47
CA ILE A 174 -0.46 -4.66 -6.81
C ILE A 174 0.18 -5.77 -5.96
N LYS A 175 1.52 -5.82 -5.93
CA LYS A 175 2.26 -6.84 -5.18
C LYS A 175 1.94 -6.81 -3.69
N LEU A 176 1.99 -5.64 -3.06
CA LEU A 176 1.77 -5.50 -1.61
C LEU A 176 0.36 -5.93 -1.22
N CYS A 177 -0.65 -5.52 -1.99
CA CYS A 177 -2.04 -5.95 -1.75
C CYS A 177 -2.19 -7.48 -1.86
N GLN A 178 -1.54 -8.10 -2.86
CA GLN A 178 -1.54 -9.56 -3.05
C GLN A 178 -0.85 -10.28 -1.88
N GLN A 179 0.35 -9.85 -1.50
CA GLN A 179 1.12 -10.45 -0.41
C GLN A 179 0.38 -10.35 0.94
N ARG A 180 -0.22 -9.20 1.20
CA ARG A 180 -0.99 -8.95 2.43
C ARG A 180 -2.39 -9.55 2.42
N GLY A 181 -2.89 -10.08 1.30
CA GLY A 181 -4.23 -10.67 1.24
C GLY A 181 -5.35 -9.64 1.45
N LEU A 182 -5.16 -8.40 0.98
CA LEU A 182 -6.14 -7.32 1.14
C LEU A 182 -7.42 -7.57 0.32
N SER A 183 -8.48 -6.80 0.57
CA SER A 183 -9.76 -6.93 -0.14
C SER A 183 -9.66 -6.59 -1.65
N GLY A 184 -8.68 -5.78 -2.05
CA GLY A 184 -8.48 -5.37 -3.43
C GLY A 184 -7.33 -4.39 -3.60
N TYR A 185 -7.34 -3.65 -4.72
CA TYR A 185 -6.28 -2.71 -5.08
C TYR A 185 -6.72 -1.26 -4.85
N PRO A 186 -5.88 -0.40 -4.24
CA PRO A 186 -6.14 1.04 -4.14
C PRO A 186 -6.00 1.75 -5.49
N VAL A 187 -5.37 1.09 -6.47
CA VAL A 187 -5.11 1.60 -7.82
C VAL A 187 -5.94 0.89 -8.89
N TYR A 188 -6.12 1.54 -10.04
CA TYR A 188 -6.73 0.90 -11.21
C TYR A 188 -5.79 -0.14 -11.84
N THR A 189 -6.33 -1.29 -12.25
CA THR A 189 -5.55 -2.40 -12.82
C THR A 189 -5.39 -2.32 -14.35
N ARG A 190 -6.12 -1.40 -15.01
CA ARG A 190 -5.98 -1.08 -16.44
C ARG A 190 -5.39 0.31 -16.58
N LYS A 191 -4.47 0.46 -17.53
CA LYS A 191 -3.83 1.75 -17.80
C LYS A 191 -4.83 2.77 -18.33
N GLU A 192 -5.76 2.35 -19.17
CA GLU A 192 -6.82 3.19 -19.74
C GLU A 192 -7.76 3.72 -18.65
N ALA A 193 -8.00 2.96 -17.58
CA ALA A 193 -8.77 3.44 -16.42
C ALA A 193 -8.03 4.55 -15.65
N THR A 194 -6.69 4.44 -15.52
CA THR A 194 -5.88 5.55 -14.97
C THR A 194 -5.94 6.78 -15.87
N ASP A 195 -5.90 6.63 -17.19
CA ASP A 195 -6.01 7.76 -18.12
C ASP A 195 -7.38 8.45 -18.04
N VAL A 196 -8.46 7.67 -17.94
CA VAL A 196 -9.83 8.20 -17.73
C VAL A 196 -9.92 8.93 -16.39
N SER A 197 -9.41 8.34 -15.31
CA SER A 197 -9.36 8.97 -13.99
C SER A 197 -8.59 10.29 -14.02
N TYR A 198 -7.44 10.33 -14.71
CA TYR A 198 -6.66 11.56 -14.87
C TYR A 198 -7.46 12.65 -15.58
N LEU A 199 -8.16 12.34 -16.68
CA LEU A 199 -8.98 13.31 -17.39
C LEU A 199 -10.20 13.77 -16.56
N ALA A 200 -10.81 12.88 -15.79
CA ALA A 200 -11.89 13.25 -14.87
C ALA A 200 -11.39 14.21 -13.77
N CYS A 201 -10.23 13.91 -13.16
CA CYS A 201 -9.57 14.77 -12.20
C CYS A 201 -9.17 16.12 -12.81
N ALA A 202 -8.64 16.14 -14.03
CA ALA A 202 -8.28 17.36 -14.73
C ALA A 202 -9.51 18.23 -15.04
N ARG A 203 -10.61 17.63 -15.48
CA ARG A 203 -11.88 18.34 -15.70
C ARG A 203 -12.41 18.97 -14.41
N PHE A 204 -12.28 18.28 -13.27
CA PHE A 204 -12.64 18.84 -11.96
C PHE A 204 -11.76 20.04 -11.61
N LEU A 205 -10.43 19.89 -11.73
CA LEU A 205 -9.45 20.94 -11.43
C LEU A 205 -9.58 22.19 -12.32
N LEU A 206 -10.06 22.04 -13.55
CA LEU A 206 -10.31 23.12 -14.50
C LEU A 206 -11.70 23.76 -14.35
N SER A 207 -12.53 23.28 -13.42
CA SER A 207 -13.87 23.82 -13.24
C SER A 207 -13.84 25.17 -12.52
N GLU A 208 -14.80 26.05 -12.84
CA GLU A 208 -14.94 27.35 -12.16
C GLU A 208 -15.13 27.22 -10.64
N SER A 209 -15.69 26.09 -10.18
CA SER A 209 -15.84 25.83 -8.74
C SER A 209 -14.51 25.63 -8.00
N VAL A 210 -13.45 25.26 -8.72
CA VAL A 210 -12.11 25.00 -8.17
C VAL A 210 -11.17 26.19 -8.39
N ARG A 211 -11.43 26.98 -9.42
CA ARG A 211 -10.64 28.15 -9.79
C ARG A 211 -10.50 29.12 -8.61
N GLY A 212 -9.27 29.53 -8.32
CA GLY A 212 -8.95 30.39 -7.17
C GLY A 212 -8.80 29.68 -5.83
N ASN A 213 -9.14 28.39 -5.72
CA ASN A 213 -8.88 27.57 -4.53
C ASN A 213 -7.68 26.65 -4.74
N ILE A 214 -7.55 26.08 -5.95
CA ILE A 214 -6.43 25.20 -6.30
C ILE A 214 -5.70 25.80 -7.50
N TRP A 215 -4.37 25.71 -7.50
CA TRP A 215 -3.54 25.96 -8.67
C TRP A 215 -3.14 24.62 -9.33
N PRO A 216 -3.78 24.21 -10.44
CA PRO A 216 -3.52 22.91 -11.05
C PRO A 216 -2.15 22.85 -11.73
N GLN A 217 -1.41 21.78 -11.50
CA GLN A 217 -0.14 21.49 -12.15
C GLN A 217 -0.22 20.10 -12.81
N PHE A 218 -0.42 20.05 -14.12
CA PHE A 218 -0.64 18.80 -14.85
C PHE A 218 0.67 18.15 -15.28
N ALA A 219 1.06 17.05 -14.62
CA ALA A 219 2.30 16.34 -14.88
C ALA A 219 2.06 15.09 -15.74
N SER A 220 2.45 15.13 -17.01
CA SER A 220 2.29 14.02 -17.95
C SER A 220 3.19 14.13 -19.18
N HIS A 221 3.68 13.00 -19.70
CA HIS A 221 4.35 12.94 -21.02
C HIS A 221 3.44 12.40 -22.13
N ASN A 222 2.19 12.11 -21.81
CA ASN A 222 1.22 11.63 -22.77
C ASN A 222 0.63 12.81 -23.56
N ALA A 223 0.95 12.89 -24.85
CA ALA A 223 0.53 13.99 -25.70
C ALA A 223 -1.00 14.06 -25.86
N HIS A 224 -1.71 12.93 -25.89
CA HIS A 224 -3.17 12.90 -25.88
C HIS A 224 -3.70 13.56 -24.60
N THR A 225 -3.19 13.19 -23.42
CA THR A 225 -3.58 13.82 -22.15
C THR A 225 -3.34 15.33 -22.15
N VAL A 226 -2.18 15.79 -22.63
CA VAL A 226 -1.85 17.22 -22.72
C VAL A 226 -2.78 17.95 -23.68
N ALA A 227 -3.03 17.39 -24.86
CA ALA A 227 -3.96 17.96 -25.83
C ALA A 227 -5.40 18.00 -25.28
N SER A 228 -5.86 16.94 -24.61
CA SER A 228 -7.18 16.92 -23.97
C SER A 228 -7.31 18.03 -22.93
N ILE A 229 -6.30 18.26 -22.08
CA ILE A 229 -6.32 19.35 -21.10
C ILE A 229 -6.42 20.71 -21.78
N LEU A 230 -5.60 20.95 -22.81
CA LEU A 230 -5.61 22.22 -23.56
C LEU A 230 -6.97 22.49 -24.21
N THR A 231 -7.64 21.44 -24.70
CA THR A 231 -8.99 21.52 -25.28
C THR A 231 -10.07 21.70 -24.21
N LEU A 232 -9.95 21.05 -23.06
CA LEU A 232 -10.92 21.14 -21.96
C LEU A 232 -10.87 22.48 -21.22
N ALA A 233 -9.71 23.14 -21.18
CA ALA A 233 -9.49 24.32 -20.38
C ALA A 233 -10.12 25.59 -20.98
N SER A 234 -11.05 26.20 -20.25
CA SER A 234 -11.63 27.52 -20.55
C SER A 234 -10.74 28.71 -20.15
N HIS A 235 -9.76 28.48 -19.28
CA HIS A 235 -8.81 29.48 -18.79
C HIS A 235 -7.36 29.02 -18.98
N ARG A 236 -6.39 29.80 -18.47
CA ARG A 236 -4.95 29.47 -18.49
C ARG A 236 -4.31 29.45 -17.10
N ASP A 237 -5.12 29.53 -16.05
CA ASP A 237 -4.72 29.46 -14.64
C ASP A 237 -4.34 28.02 -14.21
N PHE A 238 -3.30 27.48 -14.84
CA PHE A 238 -2.68 26.21 -14.52
C PHE A 238 -1.25 26.18 -15.10
N GLU A 239 -0.49 25.14 -14.79
CA GLU A 239 0.77 24.85 -15.49
C GLU A 239 0.83 23.39 -15.92
N PHE A 240 1.71 23.09 -16.87
CA PHE A 240 2.13 21.72 -17.16
C PHE A 240 3.46 21.41 -16.50
N GLN A 241 3.69 20.13 -16.23
CA GLN A 241 4.97 19.66 -15.74
C GLN A 241 5.48 18.44 -16.51
N ARG A 242 6.81 18.37 -16.61
CA ARG A 242 7.53 17.26 -17.22
C ARG A 242 8.78 16.94 -16.45
N LEU A 243 9.31 15.75 -16.67
CA LEU A 243 10.62 15.37 -16.15
C LEU A 243 11.76 15.95 -16.96
N HIS A 244 12.87 16.24 -16.28
CA HIS A 244 14.12 16.57 -16.93
C HIS A 244 14.62 15.41 -17.82
N GLY A 245 15.10 15.75 -19.02
CA GLY A 245 15.56 14.78 -20.02
C GLY A 245 14.45 14.07 -20.80
N MET A 246 13.18 14.44 -20.62
CA MET A 246 12.05 13.80 -21.30
C MET A 246 10.98 14.81 -21.74
N GLY A 247 10.37 14.56 -22.90
CA GLY A 247 9.22 15.32 -23.38
C GLY A 247 9.54 16.69 -24.00
N ASP A 248 10.79 16.98 -24.34
CA ASP A 248 11.21 18.25 -24.93
C ASP A 248 10.43 18.61 -26.20
N ALA A 249 10.27 17.67 -27.14
CA ALA A 249 9.55 17.91 -28.39
C ALA A 249 8.07 18.28 -28.16
N LEU A 250 7.41 17.63 -27.20
CA LEU A 250 6.02 17.93 -26.83
C LEU A 250 5.92 19.30 -26.17
N TYR A 251 6.77 19.56 -25.17
CA TYR A 251 6.61 20.74 -24.34
C TYR A 251 7.19 22.02 -24.93
N ASP A 252 8.16 21.94 -25.86
CA ASP A 252 8.58 23.10 -26.64
C ASP A 252 7.40 23.63 -27.50
N ARG A 253 6.53 22.73 -27.99
CA ARG A 253 5.28 23.10 -28.69
C ARG A 253 4.25 23.69 -27.74
N VAL A 254 4.01 23.04 -26.59
CA VAL A 254 3.08 23.56 -25.57
C VAL A 254 3.47 24.96 -25.12
N LEU A 255 4.75 25.16 -24.78
CA LEU A 255 5.27 26.44 -24.29
C LEU A 255 5.11 27.57 -25.33
N THR A 256 5.32 27.26 -26.61
CA THR A 256 5.23 28.26 -27.70
C THR A 256 3.80 28.53 -28.16
N GLN A 257 2.87 27.59 -28.01
CA GLN A 257 1.54 27.67 -28.62
C GLN A 257 0.39 27.90 -27.61
N SER A 258 0.56 27.55 -26.34
CA SER A 258 -0.55 27.58 -25.37
C SER A 258 -0.55 28.79 -24.43
N GLY A 259 0.59 29.47 -24.27
CA GLY A 259 0.77 30.52 -23.27
C GLY A 259 0.79 30.00 -21.82
N VAL A 260 0.82 28.68 -21.62
CA VAL A 260 0.85 28.03 -20.31
C VAL A 260 2.29 27.80 -19.86
N THR A 261 2.55 27.98 -18.57
CA THR A 261 3.87 27.68 -17.98
C THR A 261 4.17 26.18 -18.07
N VAL A 262 5.43 25.85 -18.37
CA VAL A 262 5.92 24.48 -18.25
C VAL A 262 7.05 24.40 -17.22
N ARG A 263 6.86 23.56 -16.20
CA ARG A 263 7.83 23.30 -15.13
C ARG A 263 8.53 21.96 -15.33
N ILE A 264 9.85 21.97 -15.23
CA ILE A 264 10.69 20.77 -15.33
C ILE A 264 10.99 20.26 -13.93
N TYR A 265 10.52 19.05 -13.62
CA TYR A 265 10.92 18.31 -12.43
C TYR A 265 12.34 17.77 -12.63
N ALA A 266 13.29 18.30 -11.86
CA ALA A 266 14.72 18.06 -12.03
C ALA A 266 15.29 17.35 -10.79
N PRO A 267 15.61 16.05 -10.88
CA PRO A 267 16.34 15.35 -9.84
C PRO A 267 17.76 15.91 -9.70
N VAL A 268 18.23 16.07 -8.47
CA VAL A 268 19.56 16.58 -8.11
C VAL A 268 20.13 15.71 -7.00
N GLY A 269 21.24 15.03 -7.28
CA GLY A 269 21.95 14.22 -6.29
C GLY A 269 23.17 13.56 -6.89
N SER A 270 23.84 12.71 -6.11
CA SER A 270 25.00 11.97 -6.59
C SER A 270 24.59 10.84 -7.54
N HIS A 271 25.55 10.23 -8.25
CA HIS A 271 25.28 9.07 -9.10
C HIS A 271 24.65 7.91 -8.33
N LYS A 272 25.10 7.68 -7.07
CA LYS A 272 24.59 6.59 -6.23
C LYS A 272 23.10 6.80 -5.89
N ASP A 273 22.73 8.05 -5.60
CA ASP A 273 21.35 8.41 -5.24
C ASP A 273 20.40 8.37 -6.46
N LEU A 274 20.95 8.53 -7.67
CA LEU A 274 20.17 8.52 -8.91
C LEU A 274 19.81 7.10 -9.39
N LEU A 275 20.53 6.05 -9.00
CA LEU A 275 20.33 4.70 -9.55
C LEU A 275 18.93 4.10 -9.24
N PRO A 276 18.44 4.08 -7.99
CA PRO A 276 17.09 3.56 -7.69
C PRO A 276 15.99 4.39 -8.38
N TYR A 277 16.21 5.70 -8.48
CA TYR A 277 15.35 6.62 -9.21
C TYR A 277 15.35 6.31 -10.72
N LEU A 278 16.52 6.03 -11.31
CA LEU A 278 16.67 5.72 -12.74
C LEU A 278 15.94 4.44 -13.11
N VAL A 279 16.07 3.37 -12.31
CA VAL A 279 15.36 2.10 -12.56
C VAL A 279 13.85 2.32 -12.61
N ARG A 280 13.27 3.00 -11.61
CA ARG A 280 11.85 3.35 -11.61
C ARG A 280 11.46 4.19 -12.82
N ARG A 281 12.34 5.11 -13.24
CA ARG A 281 12.07 5.97 -14.39
C ARG A 281 12.11 5.25 -15.74
N LEU A 282 13.00 4.26 -15.86
CA LEU A 282 13.04 3.35 -17.00
C LEU A 282 11.77 2.49 -17.06
N LEU A 283 11.27 2.01 -15.92
CA LEU A 283 10.00 1.26 -15.88
C LEU A 283 8.80 2.13 -16.22
N GLU A 284 8.69 3.33 -15.65
CA GLU A 284 7.58 4.27 -15.88
C GLU A 284 7.39 4.58 -17.38
N ASN A 285 8.49 4.84 -18.08
CA ASN A 285 8.44 5.28 -19.47
C ASN A 285 8.74 4.16 -20.49
N GLY A 286 9.31 3.05 -20.05
CA GLY A 286 9.69 1.90 -20.88
C GLY A 286 8.69 0.74 -20.85
N ALA A 287 7.69 0.75 -19.97
CA ALA A 287 6.63 -0.27 -19.98
C ALA A 287 5.88 -0.29 -21.32
N ASN A 288 5.44 -1.47 -21.78
CA ASN A 288 4.73 -1.63 -23.07
C ASN A 288 3.48 -0.72 -23.20
N SER A 289 2.81 -0.43 -22.09
CA SER A 289 1.65 0.47 -22.03
C SER A 289 2.00 1.96 -21.94
N SER A 290 3.28 2.32 -21.81
CA SER A 290 3.77 3.70 -21.77
C SER A 290 3.53 4.41 -23.10
N PHE A 291 3.06 5.66 -23.04
CA PHE A 291 2.90 6.48 -24.23
C PHE A 291 4.25 6.78 -24.91
N VAL A 292 5.30 7.02 -24.12
CA VAL A 292 6.64 7.33 -24.65
C VAL A 292 7.19 6.13 -25.41
N HIS A 293 7.03 4.92 -24.87
CA HIS A 293 7.43 3.68 -25.54
C HIS A 293 6.67 3.48 -26.86
N ARG A 294 5.33 3.65 -26.84
CA ARG A 294 4.51 3.51 -28.05
C ARG A 294 4.79 4.58 -29.11
N LEU A 295 5.14 5.80 -28.70
CA LEU A 295 5.46 6.90 -29.63
C LEU A 295 6.75 6.63 -30.42
N VAL A 296 7.75 5.98 -29.80
CA VAL A 296 9.01 5.64 -30.46
C VAL A 296 8.96 4.31 -31.23
N ASP A 297 7.93 3.49 -31.01
CA ASP A 297 7.70 2.28 -31.80
C ASP A 297 7.12 2.64 -33.17
N ALA A 298 7.94 2.55 -34.22
CA ALA A 298 7.56 2.83 -35.59
C ALA A 298 6.38 1.97 -36.12
N ARG A 299 6.03 0.87 -35.43
CA ARG A 299 4.90 0.00 -35.78
C ARG A 299 3.58 0.47 -35.17
N CYS A 300 3.60 1.39 -34.20
CA CYS A 300 2.37 1.89 -33.57
C CYS A 300 1.77 3.02 -34.43
N PRO A 301 0.59 2.85 -35.04
CA PRO A 301 -0.02 3.91 -35.83
C PRO A 301 -0.47 5.07 -34.93
N ILE A 302 -0.37 6.30 -35.45
CA ILE A 302 -0.76 7.51 -34.72
C ILE A 302 -2.24 7.46 -34.29
N SER A 303 -3.11 6.86 -35.09
CA SER A 303 -4.54 6.69 -34.78
C SER A 303 -4.78 5.97 -33.45
N GLU A 304 -3.93 5.01 -33.07
CA GLU A 304 -4.02 4.32 -31.78
C GLU A 304 -3.45 5.14 -30.60
N LEU A 305 -2.57 6.11 -30.87
CA LEU A 305 -2.02 7.01 -29.85
C LEU A 305 -3.00 8.12 -29.48
N VAL A 306 -3.90 8.47 -30.40
CA VAL A 306 -4.89 9.54 -30.24
C VAL A 306 -6.29 9.04 -29.89
N GLN A 307 -6.48 7.73 -29.72
CA GLN A 307 -7.76 7.19 -29.28
C GLN A 307 -8.09 7.65 -27.85
N HIS A 308 -9.30 8.15 -27.65
CA HIS A 308 -9.75 8.59 -26.34
C HIS A 308 -9.78 7.40 -25.35
N PRO A 309 -9.17 7.51 -24.15
CA PRO A 309 -8.98 6.38 -23.26
C PRO A 309 -10.28 5.76 -22.75
N TRP A 310 -11.35 6.56 -22.64
CA TRP A 310 -12.69 6.03 -22.31
C TRP A 310 -13.21 5.08 -23.39
N THR A 311 -12.99 5.38 -24.68
CA THR A 311 -13.43 4.50 -25.78
C THR A 311 -12.71 3.15 -25.70
N THR A 312 -11.41 3.17 -25.44
CA THR A 312 -10.60 1.94 -25.27
C THR A 312 -10.99 1.17 -24.00
N LEU A 313 -11.32 1.86 -22.90
CA LEU A 313 -11.77 1.22 -21.67
C LEU A 313 -13.17 0.60 -21.84
N ASN A 314 -14.09 1.33 -22.46
CA ASN A 314 -15.48 0.92 -22.66
C ASN A 314 -15.62 -0.23 -23.67
N SER A 315 -14.63 -0.43 -24.55
CA SER A 315 -14.60 -1.60 -25.45
C SER A 315 -14.10 -2.89 -24.76
N ARG A 316 -13.59 -2.82 -23.54
CA ARG A 316 -13.18 -4.01 -22.78
C ARG A 316 -14.40 -4.69 -22.18
N GLN A 317 -14.36 -6.02 -22.12
CA GLN A 317 -15.40 -6.82 -21.45
C GLN A 317 -15.54 -6.47 -19.96
N THR A 318 -14.43 -6.13 -19.30
CA THR A 318 -14.38 -5.76 -17.89
C THR A 318 -13.51 -4.53 -17.66
N LEU A 319 -13.90 -3.69 -16.68
CA LEU A 319 -13.12 -2.51 -16.29
C LEU A 319 -11.81 -2.86 -15.57
N HIS A 320 -11.76 -4.00 -14.88
CA HIS A 320 -10.53 -4.52 -14.26
C HIS A 320 -9.73 -5.37 -15.26
N ASN A 321 -8.46 -5.61 -14.98
CA ASN A 321 -7.60 -6.45 -15.81
C ASN A 321 -7.70 -7.92 -15.36
N PRO A 322 -8.24 -8.84 -16.17
CA PRO A 322 -8.43 -10.24 -15.76
C PRO A 322 -7.10 -10.99 -15.56
N ASN A 323 -5.99 -10.48 -16.11
CA ASN A 323 -4.66 -11.07 -15.93
C ASN A 323 -4.01 -10.70 -14.57
N ILE A 324 -4.70 -9.89 -13.76
CA ILE A 324 -4.25 -9.51 -12.42
C ILE A 324 -5.29 -10.11 -11.45
N PRO A 325 -5.04 -11.30 -10.88
CA PRO A 325 -5.97 -11.92 -9.95
C PRO A 325 -6.14 -11.01 -8.73
N LEU A 326 -7.30 -11.03 -8.07
CA LEU A 326 -7.47 -10.36 -6.78
C LEU A 326 -6.56 -11.00 -5.71
N PRO A 327 -6.20 -10.29 -4.62
CA PRO A 327 -5.37 -10.86 -3.56
C PRO A 327 -5.91 -12.18 -3.00
N SER A 328 -7.23 -12.34 -2.91
CA SER A 328 -7.90 -13.57 -2.47
C SER A 328 -7.75 -14.76 -3.44
N ALA A 329 -7.38 -14.50 -4.69
CA ALA A 329 -7.37 -15.45 -5.81
C ALA A 329 -5.97 -15.60 -6.44
N ILE A 330 -4.91 -15.24 -5.73
CA ILE A 330 -3.52 -15.34 -6.25
C ILE A 330 -3.06 -16.79 -6.42
N PHE A 331 -3.69 -17.73 -5.71
CA PHE A 331 -3.44 -19.16 -5.85
C PHE A 331 -4.53 -19.78 -6.72
N HIS A 332 -4.14 -20.67 -7.62
CA HIS A 332 -5.04 -21.34 -8.56
C HIS A 332 -5.97 -22.39 -7.90
N ASP A 333 -5.50 -22.99 -6.82
CA ASP A 333 -6.04 -24.20 -6.20
C ASP A 333 -6.69 -23.92 -4.85
N ARG A 334 -6.45 -22.74 -4.26
CA ARG A 334 -7.03 -22.32 -2.98
C ARG A 334 -7.29 -20.83 -2.91
N LYS A 335 -8.20 -20.43 -2.03
CA LYS A 335 -8.36 -19.03 -1.62
C LYS A 335 -7.16 -18.62 -0.74
N ASN A 336 -6.62 -17.43 -0.98
CA ASN A 336 -5.62 -16.82 -0.09
C ASN A 336 -6.28 -16.30 1.20
N SER A 337 -5.54 -16.26 2.31
CA SER A 337 -6.01 -15.71 3.58
C SER A 337 -6.25 -14.19 3.50
N PHE A 338 -7.31 -13.71 4.15
CA PHE A 338 -7.70 -12.30 4.18
C PHE A 338 -6.97 -11.49 5.28
N SER A 339 -6.58 -10.25 4.96
CA SER A 339 -6.17 -9.22 5.93
C SER A 339 -6.99 -7.94 5.76
N PRO A 340 -7.48 -7.31 6.83
CA PRO A 340 -7.89 -5.91 6.78
C PRO A 340 -6.67 -5.01 6.57
N ASN A 341 -6.83 -3.86 5.90
CA ASN A 341 -5.77 -2.87 5.82
C ASN A 341 -5.81 -1.92 7.03
N ILE A 342 -4.90 -2.11 7.98
CA ILE A 342 -4.83 -1.28 9.20
C ILE A 342 -4.23 0.12 8.96
N GLU A 343 -3.74 0.39 7.75
CA GLU A 343 -3.16 1.69 7.37
C GLU A 343 -4.22 2.64 6.76
N ILE A 344 -5.44 2.14 6.51
CA ILE A 344 -6.53 2.89 5.87
C ILE A 344 -7.65 3.07 6.89
N GLU A 345 -8.00 4.31 7.23
CA GLU A 345 -8.90 4.62 8.34
C GLU A 345 -10.28 3.98 8.16
N SER A 346 -10.83 4.01 6.94
CA SER A 346 -12.15 3.42 6.64
C SER A 346 -12.19 1.90 6.79
N GLU A 347 -11.04 1.22 6.72
CA GLU A 347 -10.93 -0.22 6.95
C GLU A 347 -10.52 -0.53 8.40
N TRP A 348 -9.62 0.29 8.94
CA TRP A 348 -9.07 0.13 10.28
C TRP A 348 -10.08 0.41 11.38
N LEU A 349 -10.81 1.54 11.36
CA LEU A 349 -11.68 1.91 12.47
C LEU A 349 -12.76 0.86 12.76
N PRO A 350 -13.53 0.35 11.77
CA PRO A 350 -14.53 -0.68 12.05
C PRO A 350 -13.91 -1.99 12.56
N PHE A 351 -12.75 -2.37 12.03
CA PHE A 351 -12.05 -3.57 12.46
C PHE A 351 -11.46 -3.42 13.87
N ARG A 352 -10.85 -2.28 14.18
CA ARG A 352 -10.34 -1.92 15.51
C ARG A 352 -11.45 -2.00 16.54
N ASP A 353 -12.62 -1.42 16.27
CA ASP A 353 -13.74 -1.41 17.20
C ASP A 353 -14.24 -2.84 17.45
N SER A 354 -14.25 -3.68 16.39
CA SER A 354 -14.56 -5.12 16.50
C SER A 354 -13.55 -5.85 17.39
N VAL A 355 -12.24 -5.60 17.22
CA VAL A 355 -11.17 -6.19 18.06
C VAL A 355 -11.30 -5.72 19.51
N GLN A 356 -11.48 -4.41 19.72
CA GLN A 356 -11.58 -3.81 21.06
C GLN A 356 -12.81 -4.29 21.83
N SER A 357 -13.89 -4.69 21.15
CA SER A 357 -15.06 -5.27 21.81
C SER A 357 -14.73 -6.52 22.64
N PHE A 358 -13.63 -7.21 22.33
CA PHE A 358 -13.15 -8.38 23.05
C PHE A 358 -12.18 -8.06 24.19
N PHE A 359 -11.76 -6.81 24.40
CA PHE A 359 -10.74 -6.48 25.42
C PHE A 359 -11.21 -6.71 26.87
N THR A 360 -12.53 -6.73 27.08
CA THR A 360 -13.15 -7.05 28.36
C THR A 360 -13.52 -8.53 28.50
N LYS A 361 -13.42 -9.31 27.42
CA LYS A 361 -13.67 -10.75 27.46
C LYS A 361 -12.62 -11.43 28.36
N ARG A 362 -13.06 -12.50 29.02
CA ARG A 362 -12.20 -13.40 29.77
C ARG A 362 -12.29 -14.77 29.14
N TRP A 363 -11.16 -15.28 28.68
CA TRP A 363 -11.09 -16.60 28.06
C TRP A 363 -10.76 -17.65 29.13
N SER A 364 -11.28 -18.86 28.96
CA SER A 364 -10.91 -20.00 29.77
C SER A 364 -10.38 -21.12 28.87
N ALA A 365 -9.31 -21.75 29.31
CA ALA A 365 -8.72 -22.91 28.65
C ALA A 365 -8.69 -24.09 29.63
N GLN A 366 -9.14 -25.25 29.18
CA GLN A 366 -9.15 -26.49 29.94
C GLN A 366 -8.96 -27.68 29.00
N ALA A 367 -8.72 -28.86 29.55
CA ALA A 367 -8.59 -30.06 28.72
C ALA A 367 -9.92 -30.35 27.99
N LEU A 368 -9.87 -30.55 26.67
CA LEU A 368 -11.00 -30.98 25.87
C LEU A 368 -10.73 -32.41 25.39
N ILE A 369 -11.47 -33.38 25.91
CA ILE A 369 -11.29 -34.80 25.60
C ILE A 369 -12.60 -35.33 25.04
N ASN A 370 -12.55 -35.91 23.83
CA ASN A 370 -13.73 -36.39 23.11
C ASN A 370 -14.88 -35.35 23.02
N GLY A 371 -14.51 -34.09 22.78
CA GLY A 371 -15.47 -32.98 22.70
C GLY A 371 -16.06 -32.51 24.03
N GLN A 372 -15.62 -33.06 25.16
CA GLN A 372 -16.10 -32.70 26.49
C GLN A 372 -15.01 -31.96 27.29
N PRO A 373 -15.37 -30.89 28.02
CA PRO A 373 -14.44 -30.18 28.89
C PRO A 373 -14.14 -30.99 30.16
N HIS A 374 -12.87 -30.99 30.57
CA HIS A 374 -12.41 -31.58 31.82
C HIS A 374 -11.55 -30.58 32.60
N SER A 375 -11.90 -30.39 33.87
CA SER A 375 -11.08 -29.62 34.81
C SER A 375 -9.96 -30.51 35.33
N GLY A 376 -8.72 -30.07 35.17
CA GLY A 376 -7.53 -30.76 35.65
C GLY A 376 -7.04 -30.18 36.97
N LEU A 377 -5.86 -29.57 36.91
CA LEU A 377 -5.27 -28.84 38.01
C LEU A 377 -6.04 -27.52 38.29
N PRO A 378 -5.88 -26.92 39.48
CA PRO A 378 -6.47 -25.61 39.78
C PRO A 378 -6.14 -24.58 38.70
N SER A 379 -7.13 -23.75 38.36
CA SER A 379 -6.97 -22.73 37.32
C SER A 379 -5.89 -21.71 37.68
N HIS A 380 -5.07 -21.36 36.69
CA HIS A 380 -4.07 -20.31 36.77
C HIS A 380 -4.51 -19.10 35.96
N ALA A 381 -4.37 -17.91 36.52
CA ALA A 381 -4.65 -16.68 35.79
C ALA A 381 -3.63 -16.48 34.64
N VAL A 382 -4.14 -16.13 33.47
CA VAL A 382 -3.33 -15.71 32.32
C VAL A 382 -3.32 -14.19 32.28
N ILE A 383 -2.12 -13.61 32.34
CA ILE A 383 -1.89 -12.17 32.48
C ILE A 383 -1.21 -11.63 31.23
N ALA A 384 -1.63 -10.45 30.76
CA ALA A 384 -1.07 -9.84 29.56
C ALA A 384 0.41 -9.43 29.79
N PRO A 385 1.35 -9.77 28.89
CA PRO A 385 2.77 -9.53 29.10
C PRO A 385 3.17 -8.05 29.01
N HIS A 386 2.40 -7.23 28.29
CA HIS A 386 2.66 -5.79 28.15
C HIS A 386 2.03 -4.95 29.28
N ASN A 387 1.09 -5.51 30.04
CA ASN A 387 0.46 -4.86 31.19
C ASN A 387 -0.10 -5.90 32.17
N HIS A 388 0.61 -6.14 33.27
CA HIS A 388 0.26 -7.19 34.23
C HIS A 388 -1.00 -6.92 35.07
N SER A 389 -1.61 -5.73 34.95
CA SER A 389 -2.93 -5.45 35.54
C SER A 389 -4.08 -6.06 34.73
N ILE A 390 -3.81 -6.46 33.49
CA ILE A 390 -4.81 -7.06 32.60
C ILE A 390 -4.77 -8.59 32.78
N GLN A 391 -5.78 -9.12 33.45
CA GLN A 391 -6.06 -10.55 33.40
C GLN A 391 -6.80 -10.87 32.10
N VAL A 392 -6.17 -11.67 31.23
CA VAL A 392 -6.73 -12.08 29.95
C VAL A 392 -7.74 -13.20 30.15
N GLY A 393 -7.44 -14.12 31.07
CA GLY A 393 -8.26 -15.31 31.26
C GLY A 393 -7.73 -16.23 32.34
N GLU A 394 -8.08 -17.50 32.22
CA GLU A 394 -7.59 -18.56 33.10
C GLU A 394 -7.34 -19.86 32.34
N VAL A 395 -6.39 -20.65 32.82
CA VAL A 395 -6.07 -21.96 32.26
C VAL A 395 -6.02 -23.03 33.36
N SER A 396 -6.77 -24.12 33.18
CA SER A 396 -6.65 -25.34 33.97
C SER A 396 -5.78 -26.34 33.21
N PHE A 397 -4.59 -26.62 33.73
CA PHE A 397 -3.66 -27.57 33.10
C PHE A 397 -4.12 -29.01 33.31
N ALA A 398 -3.94 -29.86 32.30
CA ALA A 398 -4.20 -31.29 32.40
C ALA A 398 -3.24 -31.96 33.40
N ASN A 399 -3.73 -32.93 34.18
CA ASN A 399 -2.91 -33.82 35.00
C ASN A 399 -2.59 -35.12 34.22
N ALA A 400 -1.77 -36.01 34.81
CA ALA A 400 -1.38 -37.26 34.15
C ALA A 400 -2.57 -38.18 33.82
N GLU A 401 -3.61 -38.19 34.66
CA GLU A 401 -4.82 -38.99 34.44
C GLU A 401 -5.61 -38.51 33.21
N LEU A 402 -5.77 -37.19 33.06
CA LEU A 402 -6.42 -36.59 31.89
C LEU A 402 -5.61 -36.83 30.60
N VAL A 403 -4.27 -36.84 30.68
CA VAL A 403 -3.43 -37.19 29.52
C VAL A 403 -3.67 -38.66 29.12
N ALA A 404 -3.71 -39.59 30.07
CA ALA A 404 -4.01 -40.99 29.80
C ALA A 404 -5.41 -41.19 29.21
N LEU A 405 -6.40 -40.46 29.72
CA LEU A 405 -7.76 -40.43 29.18
C LEU A 405 -7.79 -39.90 27.73
N ALA A 406 -7.05 -38.82 27.45
CA ALA A 406 -6.96 -38.23 26.12
C ALA A 406 -6.32 -39.20 25.10
N ILE A 407 -5.24 -39.90 25.48
CA ILE A 407 -4.59 -40.91 24.63
C ILE A 407 -5.55 -42.07 24.34
N THR A 408 -6.28 -42.55 25.36
CA THR A 408 -7.27 -43.63 25.21
C THR A 408 -8.39 -43.21 24.25
N ALA A 409 -8.97 -42.03 24.46
CA ALA A 409 -10.00 -41.49 23.58
C ALA A 409 -9.49 -41.29 22.13
N ALA A 410 -8.25 -40.83 21.96
CA ALA A 410 -7.63 -40.69 20.65
C ALA A 410 -7.44 -42.05 19.96
N GLN A 411 -7.03 -43.08 20.70
CA GLN A 411 -6.89 -44.46 20.20
C GLN A 411 -8.23 -45.05 19.73
N GLU A 412 -9.30 -44.84 20.49
CA GLU A 412 -10.65 -45.24 20.10
C GLU A 412 -11.14 -44.47 18.87
N GLY A 413 -10.93 -43.14 18.85
CA GLY A 413 -11.30 -42.30 17.73
C GLY A 413 -10.52 -42.60 16.44
N TYR A 414 -9.26 -43.03 16.56
CA TYR A 414 -8.40 -43.37 15.41
C TYR A 414 -9.00 -44.48 14.54
N GLU A 415 -9.70 -45.45 15.13
CA GLU A 415 -10.32 -46.55 14.39
C GLU A 415 -11.36 -46.05 13.37
N THR A 416 -12.09 -44.98 13.70
CA THR A 416 -13.03 -44.31 12.80
C THR A 416 -12.32 -43.31 11.88
N TRP A 417 -11.35 -42.56 12.44
CA TRP A 417 -10.64 -41.52 11.71
C TRP A 417 -9.82 -42.06 10.54
N LYS A 418 -9.13 -43.20 10.73
CA LYS A 418 -8.28 -43.82 9.69
C LYS A 418 -9.06 -44.27 8.45
N THR A 419 -10.36 -44.55 8.60
CA THR A 419 -11.26 -44.95 7.51
C THR A 419 -12.07 -43.80 6.93
N THR A 420 -12.02 -42.61 7.55
CA THR A 420 -12.66 -41.41 7.01
C THR A 420 -12.00 -41.03 5.69
N SER A 421 -12.73 -40.52 4.70
CA SER A 421 -12.13 -40.15 3.41
C SER A 421 -11.22 -38.92 3.53
N ALA A 422 -10.18 -38.81 2.70
CA ALA A 422 -9.31 -37.63 2.70
C ALA A 422 -10.09 -36.34 2.37
N HIS A 423 -11.09 -36.39 1.48
CA HIS A 423 -11.97 -35.25 1.17
C HIS A 423 -12.76 -34.78 2.40
N THR A 424 -13.35 -35.71 3.17
CA THR A 424 -14.08 -35.34 4.40
C THR A 424 -13.15 -34.67 5.42
N ARG A 425 -11.90 -35.15 5.55
CA ARG A 425 -10.89 -34.52 6.42
C ARG A 425 -10.48 -33.15 5.90
N ALA A 426 -10.30 -33.01 4.59
CA ALA A 426 -9.96 -31.76 3.92
C ALA A 426 -11.07 -30.71 4.09
N ASP A 427 -12.34 -31.11 3.98
CA ASP A 427 -13.49 -30.22 4.20
C ASP A 427 -13.56 -29.71 5.63
N ALA A 428 -13.23 -30.55 6.63
CA ALA A 428 -13.13 -30.10 8.01
C ALA A 428 -12.02 -29.04 8.20
N LEU A 429 -10.86 -29.21 7.55
CA LEU A 429 -9.78 -28.22 7.55
C LEU A 429 -10.19 -26.92 6.88
N ARG A 430 -10.87 -26.99 5.72
CA ARG A 430 -11.40 -25.79 5.05
C ARG A 430 -12.40 -25.07 5.92
N ARG A 431 -13.33 -25.80 6.55
CA ARG A 431 -14.31 -25.21 7.47
C ARG A 431 -13.63 -24.54 8.66
N LEU A 432 -12.58 -25.14 9.23
CA LEU A 432 -11.78 -24.49 10.26
C LEU A 432 -11.16 -23.19 9.73
N GLY A 433 -10.52 -23.21 8.56
CA GLY A 433 -9.97 -22.00 7.94
C GLY A 433 -11.00 -20.87 7.77
N ASP A 434 -12.22 -21.21 7.35
CA ASP A 434 -13.30 -20.22 7.22
C ASP A 434 -13.76 -19.69 8.57
N LEU A 435 -13.88 -20.55 9.59
CA LEU A 435 -14.21 -20.14 10.96
C LEU A 435 -13.13 -19.23 11.59
N LEU A 436 -11.85 -19.44 11.25
CA LEU A 436 -10.76 -18.56 11.70
C LEU A 436 -10.88 -17.17 11.06
N GLU A 437 -11.20 -17.07 9.77
CA GLU A 437 -11.47 -15.78 9.12
C GLU A 437 -12.74 -15.11 9.68
N GLU A 438 -13.82 -15.88 9.90
CA GLU A 438 -15.09 -15.39 10.47
C GLU A 438 -14.91 -14.79 11.88
N ASN A 439 -13.97 -15.33 12.67
CA ASN A 439 -13.69 -14.91 14.06
C ASN A 439 -12.39 -14.09 14.21
N LEU A 440 -11.87 -13.52 13.10
CA LEU A 440 -10.58 -12.82 13.06
C LEU A 440 -10.42 -11.77 14.17
N ALA A 441 -11.44 -10.95 14.42
CA ALA A 441 -11.36 -9.88 15.42
C ALA A 441 -11.13 -10.40 16.84
N GLU A 442 -11.81 -11.49 17.24
CA GLU A 442 -11.63 -12.11 18.54
C GLU A 442 -10.22 -12.73 18.67
N LEU A 443 -9.79 -13.46 17.65
CA LEU A 443 -8.49 -14.12 17.63
C LEU A 443 -7.34 -13.11 17.66
N VAL A 444 -7.49 -11.97 16.97
CA VAL A 444 -6.54 -10.86 17.03
C VAL A 444 -6.48 -10.25 18.43
N ALA A 445 -7.63 -10.01 19.06
CA ALA A 445 -7.67 -9.51 20.43
C ALA A 445 -6.96 -10.46 21.41
N LEU A 446 -7.21 -11.76 21.28
CA LEU A 446 -6.61 -12.79 22.11
C LEU A 446 -5.09 -12.89 21.89
N CYS A 447 -4.61 -12.87 20.64
CA CYS A 447 -3.19 -12.81 20.31
C CYS A 447 -2.51 -11.55 20.89
N HIS A 448 -3.18 -10.40 20.79
CA HIS A 448 -2.68 -9.13 21.29
C HIS A 448 -2.58 -9.12 22.83
N LEU A 449 -3.63 -9.59 23.51
CA LEU A 449 -3.71 -9.56 24.97
C LEU A 449 -2.90 -10.66 25.62
N GLU A 450 -3.01 -11.92 25.19
CA GLU A 450 -2.29 -13.04 25.80
C GLU A 450 -0.81 -13.06 25.41
N ALA A 451 -0.49 -12.89 24.13
CA ALA A 451 0.88 -13.06 23.62
C ALA A 451 1.63 -11.74 23.45
N GLY A 452 0.97 -10.58 23.62
CA GLY A 452 1.62 -9.27 23.46
C GLY A 452 1.99 -8.93 22.02
N LYS A 453 1.38 -9.60 21.03
CA LYS A 453 1.64 -9.34 19.61
C LYS A 453 1.15 -7.95 19.21
N THR A 454 1.80 -7.33 18.22
CA THR A 454 1.19 -6.16 17.56
C THR A 454 -0.09 -6.58 16.82
N ILE A 455 -0.97 -5.64 16.52
CA ILE A 455 -2.21 -5.96 15.79
C ILE A 455 -1.90 -6.59 14.42
N GLN A 456 -0.90 -6.08 13.70
CA GLN A 456 -0.50 -6.65 12.42
C GLN A 456 0.05 -8.08 12.58
N ASP A 457 0.93 -8.32 13.56
CA ASP A 457 1.46 -9.67 13.81
C ASP A 457 0.36 -10.66 14.24
N ALA A 458 -0.66 -10.18 14.94
CA ALA A 458 -1.82 -10.98 15.31
C ALA A 458 -2.70 -11.33 14.10
N ILE A 459 -2.92 -10.39 13.18
CA ILE A 459 -3.61 -10.66 11.91
C ILE A 459 -2.82 -11.69 11.09
N ASP A 460 -1.51 -11.48 10.95
CA ASP A 460 -0.64 -12.35 10.15
C ASP A 460 -0.56 -13.77 10.73
N GLU A 461 -0.62 -13.93 12.06
CA GLU A 461 -0.72 -15.25 12.70
C GLU A 461 -2.01 -15.99 12.31
N VAL A 462 -3.17 -15.31 12.37
CA VAL A 462 -4.46 -15.91 11.99
C VAL A 462 -4.47 -16.25 10.51
N ARG A 463 -3.89 -15.38 9.67
CA ARG A 463 -3.72 -15.64 8.24
C ARG A 463 -2.89 -16.88 7.97
N GLU A 464 -1.76 -17.02 8.64
CA GLU A 464 -0.90 -18.18 8.49
C GLU A 464 -1.64 -19.48 8.85
N ALA A 465 -2.46 -19.45 9.89
CA ALA A 465 -3.31 -20.57 10.29
C ALA A 465 -4.33 -20.96 9.21
N VAL A 466 -5.03 -19.97 8.66
CA VAL A 466 -5.97 -20.15 7.56
C VAL A 466 -5.26 -20.72 6.34
N ASP A 467 -4.06 -20.23 6.04
CA ASP A 467 -3.24 -20.72 4.93
C ASP A 467 -2.84 -22.18 5.13
N PHE A 468 -2.46 -22.60 6.34
CA PHE A 468 -2.19 -24.01 6.62
C PHE A 468 -3.45 -24.87 6.47
N CYS A 469 -4.60 -24.44 6.99
CA CYS A 469 -5.88 -25.15 6.82
C CYS A 469 -6.16 -25.43 5.34
N ARG A 470 -6.06 -24.39 4.50
CA ARG A 470 -6.38 -24.48 3.07
C ARG A 470 -5.31 -25.24 2.28
N TYR A 471 -4.04 -25.03 2.59
CA TYR A 471 -2.92 -25.72 1.94
C TYR A 471 -2.96 -27.22 2.21
N TYR A 472 -3.10 -27.62 3.48
CA TYR A 472 -3.11 -29.03 3.85
C TYR A 472 -4.39 -29.75 3.42
N ALA A 473 -5.54 -29.08 3.36
CA ALA A 473 -6.74 -29.63 2.74
C ALA A 473 -6.50 -30.01 1.27
N ASN A 474 -5.89 -29.12 0.49
CA ASN A 474 -5.57 -29.40 -0.91
C ASN A 474 -4.54 -30.52 -1.06
N GLU A 475 -3.50 -30.49 -0.23
CA GLU A 475 -2.49 -31.55 -0.26
C GLU A 475 -3.09 -32.91 0.13
N ALA A 476 -4.11 -32.95 1.00
CA ALA A 476 -4.82 -34.19 1.40
C ALA A 476 -5.48 -34.86 0.23
N GLU A 477 -6.20 -34.08 -0.56
CA GLU A 477 -6.85 -34.57 -1.78
C GLU A 477 -5.81 -34.93 -2.84
N ARG A 478 -4.83 -34.05 -3.10
CA ARG A 478 -3.76 -34.31 -4.09
C ARG A 478 -3.00 -35.61 -3.81
N ILE A 479 -2.71 -35.88 -2.54
CA ILE A 479 -2.00 -37.08 -2.10
C ILE A 479 -2.89 -38.32 -2.17
N SER A 480 -4.18 -38.19 -1.85
CA SER A 480 -5.18 -39.27 -1.89
C SER A 480 -5.56 -39.67 -3.31
N ASP A 481 -5.66 -38.71 -4.22
CA ASP A 481 -6.06 -38.90 -5.61
C ASP A 481 -4.90 -39.35 -6.50
N ALA A 482 -3.67 -39.37 -5.97
CA ALA A 482 -2.49 -39.78 -6.70
C ALA A 482 -2.58 -41.27 -7.12
N PRO A 483 -2.09 -41.64 -8.32
CA PRO A 483 -2.12 -43.02 -8.78
C PRO A 483 -1.41 -43.97 -7.81
N MET A 484 -2.15 -44.95 -7.29
CA MET A 484 -1.65 -45.96 -6.35
C MET A 484 -0.81 -47.05 -7.04
N MET A 485 -0.19 -46.78 -8.18
CA MET A 485 0.63 -47.74 -8.93
C MET A 485 2.02 -47.17 -9.21
N LEU A 486 3.08 -47.90 -8.83
CA LEU A 486 4.47 -47.60 -9.19
C LEU A 486 5.03 -48.72 -10.05
N LYS A 487 5.93 -48.40 -10.99
CA LYS A 487 6.66 -49.44 -11.73
C LYS A 487 7.88 -49.87 -10.92
N ASP A 488 8.07 -51.16 -10.71
CA ASP A 488 9.32 -51.69 -10.18
C ASP A 488 10.46 -51.63 -11.21
N ILE A 489 11.67 -52.01 -10.79
CA ILE A 489 12.87 -51.97 -11.64
C ILE A 489 12.74 -52.84 -12.91
N ASP A 490 11.85 -53.84 -12.87
CA ASP A 490 11.55 -54.75 -13.97
C ASP A 490 10.35 -54.27 -14.83
N GLY A 491 9.77 -53.10 -14.50
CA GLY A 491 8.69 -52.47 -15.24
C GLY A 491 7.28 -52.94 -14.87
N HIS A 492 7.12 -53.79 -13.85
CA HIS A 492 5.81 -54.27 -13.40
C HIS A 492 5.12 -53.25 -12.52
N ALA A 493 3.80 -53.10 -12.69
CA ALA A 493 3.00 -52.21 -11.88
C ALA A 493 2.75 -52.82 -10.48
N ARG A 494 3.14 -52.10 -9.44
CA ARG A 494 2.99 -52.46 -8.02
C ARG A 494 2.04 -51.50 -7.33
N PRO A 495 1.01 -52.01 -6.63
CA PRO A 495 0.14 -51.14 -5.84
C PRO A 495 0.90 -50.61 -4.62
N TRP A 496 0.61 -49.39 -4.21
CA TRP A 496 1.10 -48.79 -2.97
C TRP A 496 0.01 -47.91 -2.36
N GLN A 497 0.05 -47.72 -1.05
CA GLN A 497 -0.92 -46.90 -0.32
C GLN A 497 -0.23 -46.10 0.78
N ARG A 498 -0.84 -44.99 1.18
CA ARG A 498 -0.47 -44.22 2.37
C ARG A 498 -1.50 -44.46 3.45
N GLN A 499 -1.03 -44.56 4.68
CA GLN A 499 -1.89 -44.71 5.85
C GLN A 499 -1.39 -43.78 6.96
N GLY A 500 -2.32 -43.31 7.78
CA GLY A 500 -2.00 -42.57 8.99
C GLY A 500 -1.09 -43.39 9.91
N ARG A 501 -0.22 -42.71 10.65
CA ARG A 501 0.74 -43.38 11.56
C ARG A 501 0.13 -43.82 12.88
N GLY A 502 -1.08 -43.38 13.21
CA GLY A 502 -1.71 -43.54 14.51
C GLY A 502 -1.74 -42.23 15.29
N ILE A 503 -1.64 -42.32 16.61
CA ILE A 503 -1.74 -41.17 17.51
C ILE A 503 -0.48 -40.31 17.40
N ILE A 504 -0.67 -39.01 17.19
CA ILE A 504 0.41 -38.02 17.08
C ILE A 504 0.24 -37.02 18.21
N VAL A 505 1.31 -36.80 18.97
CA VAL A 505 1.38 -35.76 20.00
C VAL A 505 1.92 -34.48 19.38
N CYS A 506 1.13 -33.42 19.38
CA CYS A 506 1.55 -32.09 18.91
C CYS A 506 1.86 -31.19 20.11
N ILE A 507 3.13 -30.76 20.22
CA ILE A 507 3.57 -29.80 21.25
C ILE A 507 3.96 -28.49 20.55
N SER A 508 3.30 -27.38 20.90
CA SER A 508 3.62 -26.03 20.40
C SER A 508 4.51 -25.23 21.35
N LEU A 509 5.31 -24.32 20.79
CA LEU A 509 6.20 -23.44 21.53
C LEU A 509 5.49 -22.18 22.06
N GLY A 510 5.98 -21.66 23.20
CA GLY A 510 5.36 -20.58 23.97
C GLY A 510 5.49 -19.16 23.40
N THR A 511 6.55 -18.86 22.64
CA THR A 511 6.70 -17.58 21.92
C THR A 511 5.82 -17.51 20.67
N SER A 512 5.27 -18.67 20.31
CA SER A 512 4.44 -18.99 19.16
C SER A 512 3.15 -19.69 19.65
N ARG A 513 2.63 -19.29 20.83
CA ARG A 513 1.42 -19.87 21.47
C ARG A 513 0.21 -20.00 20.53
N TRP A 514 0.18 -19.20 19.47
CA TRP A 514 -0.87 -19.10 18.47
C TRP A 514 -0.47 -19.61 17.09
N GLN A 515 0.70 -20.23 16.96
CA GLN A 515 0.84 -21.21 15.92
C GLN A 515 -0.21 -22.23 16.23
N PHE A 516 -1.28 -22.24 15.43
CA PHE A 516 -2.21 -23.33 15.32
C PHE A 516 -1.37 -24.55 14.92
N SER A 517 -0.59 -25.11 15.84
CA SER A 517 0.47 -26.08 15.56
C SER A 517 -0.14 -27.40 15.12
N TRP A 518 -1.33 -27.70 15.64
CA TRP A 518 -2.25 -28.72 15.15
C TRP A 518 -2.65 -28.51 13.68
N VAL A 519 -2.54 -27.28 13.17
CA VAL A 519 -2.75 -26.92 11.77
C VAL A 519 -1.41 -26.83 11.01
N LYS A 520 -0.31 -26.33 11.61
CA LYS A 520 1.05 -26.28 11.00
C LYS A 520 1.70 -27.65 10.84
N SER A 521 1.23 -28.64 11.57
CA SER A 521 1.60 -30.04 11.47
C SER A 521 0.32 -30.83 11.62
N PRO A 522 -0.57 -30.87 10.60
CA PRO A 522 -1.82 -31.58 10.73
C PRO A 522 -1.47 -33.02 11.08
N PRO A 523 -1.89 -33.56 12.23
CA PRO A 523 -1.86 -35.00 12.46
C PRO A 523 -3.03 -35.69 11.72
N LEU A 524 -3.80 -34.93 10.92
CA LEU A 524 -5.03 -35.35 10.27
C LEU A 524 -4.80 -36.12 8.94
N TRP A 525 -3.58 -36.61 8.72
CA TRP A 525 -3.22 -37.41 7.54
C TRP A 525 -3.45 -38.90 7.74
#